data_AF-A0A7X2MQ38-F1
#
_entry.id   AF-A0A7X2MQ38-F1
#
_cell.length_a   1.000
_cell.length_b   1.000
_cell.length_c   1.000
_cell.angle_alpha   90.00
_cell.angle_beta   90.00
_cell.angle_gamma   90.00
#
_symmetry.space_group_name_H-M   'P 1'
#
loop_
_entity.id
_entity.type
_entity.pdbx_description
1 polymer ?
#
loop_
_entity_poly.entity_id
_entity_poly.type
_entity_poly.pdbx_seq_one_letter_code
_entity_poly.pdbx_strand_id
1 'polypeptide(L)'
;MTKKTASLFALSATAISLWAQYGFAQGNDDTQIVTANRFAEPVSGVLAPTTVITRDEIDRWQAKSLTDVMRRLPGVDVAQSGGLGQQSSLFIRGTESRHVLILIDGIRLNQAGITG
;
A
#
# COMPACT_ATOMS: atom_id res chain seq x y z
N MET A 1 37.38 56.07 -26.11
CA MET A 1 37.60 55.52 -24.75
C MET A 1 36.70 56.26 -23.76
N THR A 2 35.54 55.71 -23.41
CA THR A 2 34.66 56.27 -22.35
C THR A 2 33.90 55.14 -21.65
N LYS A 3 33.64 55.37 -20.36
CA LYS A 3 33.59 54.38 -19.27
C LYS A 3 32.21 53.75 -19.04
N LYS A 4 32.22 52.51 -18.54
CA LYS A 4 31.08 51.74 -18.01
C LYS A 4 30.56 52.36 -16.69
N THR A 5 29.23 52.52 -16.55
CA THR A 5 28.53 52.46 -15.26
C THR A 5 27.01 52.32 -15.48
N ALA A 6 26.46 51.12 -15.25
CA ALA A 6 25.05 50.92 -14.87
C ALA A 6 24.84 49.45 -14.50
N SER A 7 24.78 49.13 -13.21
CA SER A 7 24.07 47.96 -12.70
C SER A 7 24.07 48.01 -11.17
N LEU A 8 22.95 48.38 -10.57
CA LEU A 8 22.67 48.23 -9.14
C LEU A 8 21.18 48.51 -8.87
N PHE A 9 20.27 47.75 -9.49
CA PHE A 9 18.84 47.76 -9.09
C PHE A 9 18.09 46.43 -9.31
N ALA A 10 18.75 45.33 -9.67
CA ALA A 10 18.07 44.08 -10.05
C ALA A 10 18.05 43.00 -8.95
N LEU A 11 18.00 43.37 -7.66
CA LEU A 11 18.17 42.44 -6.53
C LEU A 11 16.90 42.17 -5.70
N SER A 12 15.70 42.64 -6.09
CA SER A 12 14.49 42.49 -5.25
C SER A 12 13.39 41.55 -5.79
N ALA A 13 13.58 40.85 -6.91
CA ALA A 13 12.50 40.06 -7.53
C ALA A 13 12.59 38.54 -7.33
N THR A 14 13.67 38.00 -6.74
CA THR A 14 13.85 36.55 -6.57
C THR A 14 13.29 35.97 -5.26
N ALA A 15 12.62 36.77 -4.42
CA ALA A 15 12.14 36.31 -3.10
C ALA A 15 10.68 35.80 -3.05
N ILE A 16 9.92 35.82 -4.17
CA ILE A 16 8.47 35.50 -4.13
C ILE A 16 8.12 34.11 -4.70
N SER A 17 9.06 33.36 -5.27
CA SER A 17 8.74 32.06 -5.90
C SER A 17 8.76 30.84 -4.97
N LEU A 18 8.93 31.02 -3.65
CA LEU A 18 9.10 29.91 -2.69
C LEU A 18 7.82 29.40 -2.02
N TRP A 19 6.63 29.70 -2.55
CA TRP A 19 5.35 29.20 -2.01
C TRP A 19 4.39 28.67 -3.10
N ALA A 20 4.89 28.25 -4.27
CA ALA A 20 4.02 27.83 -5.38
C ALA A 20 4.13 26.34 -5.77
N GLN A 21 4.75 25.49 -4.95
CA GLN A 21 4.82 24.04 -5.23
C GLN A 21 4.48 23.19 -4.02
N TYR A 22 3.24 23.28 -3.52
CA TYR A 22 2.61 22.13 -2.87
C TYR A 22 1.83 21.36 -3.95
N GLY A 23 2.56 20.52 -4.69
CA GLY A 23 1.91 19.51 -5.52
C GLY A 23 1.27 18.48 -4.58
N PHE A 24 -0.05 18.46 -4.49
CA PHE A 24 -0.75 17.31 -3.92
C PHE A 24 -0.47 16.12 -4.83
N ALA A 25 0.24 15.12 -4.30
CA ALA A 25 0.39 13.83 -4.96
C ALA A 25 -1.02 13.23 -5.12
N GLN A 26 -1.49 13.18 -6.37
CA GLN A 26 -2.73 12.51 -6.74
C GLN A 26 -2.53 11.02 -6.43
N GLY A 27 -3.24 10.51 -5.42
CA GLY A 27 -3.24 9.09 -5.09
C GLY A 27 -3.61 8.28 -6.33
N ASN A 28 -2.95 7.13 -6.51
CA ASN A 28 -3.19 6.19 -7.61
C ASN A 28 -4.62 5.63 -7.54
N ASP A 29 -5.59 6.38 -8.09
CA ASP A 29 -6.99 5.98 -8.26
C ASP A 29 -7.16 4.86 -9.31
N ASP A 30 -6.09 4.50 -10.03
CA ASP A 30 -6.13 3.51 -11.11
C ASP A 30 -5.77 2.08 -10.65
N THR A 31 -5.66 1.85 -9.34
CA THR A 31 -5.48 0.49 -8.82
C THR A 31 -6.79 -0.27 -8.96
N GLN A 32 -6.89 -1.06 -10.03
CA GLN A 32 -8.07 -1.88 -10.32
C GLN A 32 -8.10 -3.13 -9.43
N ILE A 33 -9.18 -3.31 -8.68
CA ILE A 33 -9.40 -4.47 -7.82
C ILE A 33 -10.46 -5.35 -8.45
N VAL A 34 -10.10 -6.61 -8.73
CA VAL A 34 -11.05 -7.62 -9.24
C VAL A 34 -11.59 -8.50 -8.11
N THR A 35 -10.86 -8.61 -6.99
CA THR A 35 -11.19 -9.51 -5.89
C THR A 35 -12.47 -9.14 -5.13
N ALA A 36 -12.79 -7.85 -5.01
CA ALA A 36 -13.93 -7.37 -4.23
C ALA A 36 -15.29 -7.65 -4.90
N ASN A 37 -15.43 -7.28 -6.18
CA ASN A 37 -16.70 -7.34 -6.91
C ASN A 37 -16.71 -8.33 -8.10
N ARG A 38 -15.63 -9.10 -8.32
CA ARG A 38 -15.41 -10.00 -9.47
C ARG A 38 -15.43 -9.32 -10.85
N PHE A 39 -15.50 -7.99 -10.88
CA PHE A 39 -15.29 -7.12 -12.03
C PHE A 39 -14.29 -6.03 -11.63
N ALA A 40 -13.52 -5.51 -12.59
CA ALA A 40 -12.50 -4.51 -12.32
C ALA A 40 -13.15 -3.17 -11.93
N GLU A 41 -12.92 -2.74 -10.68
CA GLU A 41 -13.38 -1.46 -10.16
C GLU A 41 -12.19 -0.76 -9.48
N PRO A 42 -12.05 0.58 -9.60
CA PRO A 42 -11.05 1.32 -8.84
C PRO A 42 -11.26 1.15 -7.33
N VAL A 43 -10.18 1.20 -6.55
CA VAL A 43 -10.22 1.05 -5.06
C VAL A 43 -11.26 1.98 -4.43
N SER A 44 -11.43 3.17 -4.99
CA SER A 44 -12.38 4.20 -4.52
C SER A 44 -13.86 3.83 -4.73
N GLY A 45 -14.18 2.86 -5.59
CA GLY A 45 -15.55 2.38 -5.83
C GLY A 45 -16.01 1.26 -4.89
N VAL A 46 -15.07 0.58 -4.21
CA VAL A 46 -15.41 -0.55 -3.35
C VAL A 46 -15.96 -0.08 -2.00
N LEU A 47 -17.23 -0.38 -1.71
CA LEU A 47 -17.89 -0.04 -0.44
C LEU A 47 -17.29 -0.76 0.79
N ALA A 48 -16.64 -1.90 0.57
CA ALA A 48 -15.99 -2.67 1.62
C ALA A 48 -14.55 -2.20 1.87
N PRO A 49 -14.09 -2.15 3.14
CA PRO A 49 -12.71 -1.78 3.46
C PRO A 49 -11.75 -2.78 2.81
N THR A 50 -10.97 -2.30 1.85
CA THR A 50 -10.03 -3.11 1.07
C THR A 50 -8.64 -2.52 1.17
N THR A 51 -7.64 -3.37 1.41
CA THR A 51 -6.23 -2.99 1.42
C THR A 51 -5.52 -3.76 0.33
N VAL A 52 -4.85 -3.05 -0.58
CA VAL A 52 -4.03 -3.64 -1.64
C VAL A 52 -2.58 -3.49 -1.24
N ILE A 53 -1.86 -4.61 -1.22
CA ILE A 53 -0.41 -4.62 -1.00
C ILE A 53 0.27 -4.87 -2.34
N THR A 54 1.09 -3.91 -2.75
CA THR A 54 1.81 -3.94 -4.03
C THR A 54 3.12 -4.71 -3.91
N ARG A 55 3.69 -5.11 -5.06
CA ARG A 55 4.99 -5.81 -5.08
C ARG A 55 6.10 -4.96 -4.45
N ASP A 56 6.15 -3.67 -4.78
CA ASP A 56 7.16 -2.75 -4.27
C ASP A 56 7.07 -2.57 -2.75
N GLU A 57 5.86 -2.64 -2.17
CA GLU A 57 5.67 -2.64 -0.71
C GLU A 57 6.23 -3.89 -0.05
N ILE A 58 5.97 -5.07 -0.63
CA ILE A 58 6.49 -6.34 -0.12
C ILE A 58 8.02 -6.34 -0.15
N ASP A 59 8.62 -5.83 -1.23
CA ASP A 59 10.08 -5.75 -1.39
C ASP A 59 10.69 -4.75 -0.40
N ARG A 60 10.05 -3.60 -0.16
CA ARG A 60 10.46 -2.63 0.89
C ARG A 60 10.38 -3.22 2.29
N TRP A 61 9.37 -4.04 2.56
CA TRP A 61 9.17 -4.68 3.86
C TRP A 61 10.13 -5.85 4.10
N GLN A 62 10.84 -6.30 3.07
CA GLN A 62 11.71 -7.48 3.10
C GLN A 62 11.01 -8.69 3.73
N ALA A 63 9.70 -8.81 3.47
CA ALA A 63 8.89 -9.89 4.01
C ALA A 63 9.33 -11.23 3.39
N LYS A 64 9.63 -12.22 4.23
CA LYS A 64 10.09 -13.53 3.77
C LYS A 64 8.94 -14.52 3.61
N SER A 65 7.84 -14.28 4.34
CA SER A 65 6.62 -15.10 4.29
C SER A 65 5.38 -14.22 4.13
N LEU A 66 4.28 -14.83 3.67
CA LEU A 66 2.97 -14.17 3.64
C LEU A 66 2.52 -13.74 5.04
N THR A 67 2.85 -14.54 6.07
CA THR A 67 2.57 -14.22 7.47
C THR A 67 3.21 -12.89 7.89
N ASP A 68 4.42 -12.59 7.43
CA ASP A 68 5.12 -11.32 7.74
C ASP A 68 4.46 -10.10 7.09
N VAL A 69 3.83 -10.29 5.93
CA VAL A 69 3.06 -9.25 5.24
C VAL A 69 1.76 -9.03 6.02
N MET A 70 1.03 -10.09 6.35
CA MET A 70 -0.27 -10.02 7.00
C MET A 70 -0.18 -9.44 8.42
N ARG A 71 0.89 -9.73 9.18
CA ARG A 71 1.13 -9.16 10.52
C ARG A 71 1.28 -7.64 10.54
N ARG A 72 1.56 -7.00 9.41
CA ARG A 72 1.69 -5.54 9.30
C ARG A 72 0.35 -4.84 9.05
N LEU A 73 -0.68 -5.60 8.69
CA LEU A 73 -1.99 -5.03 8.39
C LEU A 73 -2.78 -4.77 9.67
N PRO A 74 -3.42 -3.60 9.80
CA PRO A 74 -4.26 -3.32 10.94
C PRO A 74 -5.50 -4.22 10.94
N GLY A 75 -5.84 -4.78 12.12
CA GLY A 75 -7.01 -5.65 12.29
C GLY A 75 -6.82 -7.07 11.73
N VAL A 76 -5.59 -7.47 11.42
CA VAL A 76 -5.21 -8.85 11.08
C VAL A 76 -4.25 -9.38 12.14
N ASP A 77 -4.67 -10.42 12.85
CA ASP A 77 -3.84 -11.15 13.80
C ASP A 77 -3.43 -12.49 13.19
N VAL A 78 -2.18 -12.89 13.40
CA VAL A 78 -1.65 -14.17 12.92
C VAL A 78 -1.09 -14.98 14.07
N ALA A 79 -1.64 -16.18 14.28
CA ALA A 79 -1.11 -17.16 15.21
C ALA A 79 -0.39 -18.26 14.42
N GLN A 80 0.84 -18.56 14.77
CA GLN A 80 1.65 -19.56 14.07
C GLN A 80 1.94 -20.73 15.01
N SER A 81 1.63 -21.93 14.56
CA SER A 81 1.84 -23.17 15.33
C SER A 81 3.20 -23.77 15.01
N GLY A 82 4.28 -23.13 15.46
CA GLY A 82 5.65 -23.62 15.31
C GLY A 82 6.56 -22.72 14.47
N GLY A 83 7.55 -23.32 13.81
CA GLY A 83 8.56 -22.60 13.01
C GLY A 83 8.12 -22.24 11.59
N LEU A 84 9.06 -21.79 10.77
CA LEU A 84 8.86 -21.49 9.34
C LEU A 84 8.27 -22.70 8.60
N GLY A 85 7.30 -22.46 7.73
CA GLY A 85 6.59 -23.49 6.96
C GLY A 85 5.56 -24.30 7.77
N GLN A 86 5.31 -23.94 9.03
CA GLN A 86 4.23 -24.53 9.82
C GLN A 86 2.90 -23.80 9.59
N GLN A 87 1.80 -24.45 9.98
CA GLN A 87 0.48 -23.90 9.80
C GLN A 87 0.29 -22.62 10.62
N SER A 88 -0.14 -21.55 9.94
CA SER A 88 -0.52 -20.28 10.57
C SER A 88 -2.02 -20.03 10.40
N SER A 89 -2.68 -19.63 11.47
CA SER A 89 -4.08 -19.23 11.52
C SER A 89 -4.21 -17.71 11.47
N LEU A 90 -5.13 -17.22 10.64
CA LEU A 90 -5.38 -15.80 10.43
C LEU A 90 -6.71 -15.39 11.08
N PHE A 91 -6.71 -14.30 11.84
CA PHE A 91 -7.89 -13.76 12.50
C PHE A 91 -8.10 -12.33 12.03
N ILE A 92 -9.26 -12.02 11.46
CA ILE A 92 -9.55 -10.69 10.93
C ILE A 92 -10.61 -10.04 11.81
N ARG A 93 -10.28 -8.92 12.46
CA ARG A 93 -11.22 -8.18 13.35
C ARG A 93 -11.88 -9.08 14.41
N GLY A 94 -11.11 -10.00 15.00
CA GLY A 94 -11.58 -10.93 16.03
C GLY A 94 -12.41 -12.13 15.52
N THR A 95 -12.55 -12.30 14.20
CA THR A 95 -13.20 -13.49 13.61
C THR A 95 -12.28 -14.71 13.63
N GLU A 96 -12.87 -15.91 13.71
CA GLU A 96 -12.12 -17.17 13.73
C GLU A 96 -11.58 -17.52 12.33
N SER A 97 -10.44 -18.21 12.28
CA SER A 97 -9.75 -18.54 11.04
C SER A 97 -10.60 -19.30 10.01
N ARG A 98 -11.56 -20.14 10.45
CA ARG A 98 -12.49 -20.87 9.55
C ARG A 98 -13.45 -19.96 8.79
N HIS A 99 -13.62 -18.71 9.22
CA HIS A 99 -14.46 -17.71 8.57
C HIS A 99 -13.70 -16.86 7.56
N VAL A 100 -12.37 -17.04 7.45
CA VAL A 100 -11.53 -16.32 6.49
C VAL A 100 -11.51 -17.07 5.16
N LEU A 101 -11.86 -16.37 4.08
CA LEU A 101 -11.76 -16.87 2.71
C LEU A 101 -10.41 -16.46 2.11
N ILE A 102 -9.63 -17.44 1.68
CA ILE A 102 -8.36 -17.19 0.98
C ILE A 102 -8.53 -17.60 -0.48
N LEU A 103 -8.16 -16.68 -1.37
CA LEU A 103 -8.21 -16.84 -2.82
C LEU A 103 -6.79 -16.71 -3.36
N ILE A 104 -6.32 -17.69 -4.12
CA ILE A 104 -5.13 -17.56 -4.96
C ILE A 104 -5.63 -17.47 -6.40
N ASP A 105 -5.33 -16.36 -7.09
CA ASP A 105 -5.74 -16.11 -8.47
C ASP A 105 -7.26 -16.31 -8.70
N GLY A 106 -8.07 -15.99 -7.68
CA GLY A 106 -9.52 -16.17 -7.69
C GLY A 106 -10.03 -17.57 -7.32
N ILE A 107 -9.15 -18.54 -7.09
CA ILE A 107 -9.49 -19.91 -6.69
C ILE A 107 -9.44 -20.03 -5.17
N ARG A 108 -10.51 -20.55 -4.57
CA ARG A 108 -10.61 -20.76 -3.12
C ARG A 108 -9.65 -21.84 -2.65
N LEU A 109 -8.83 -21.51 -1.65
CA LEU A 109 -8.11 -22.51 -0.87
C LEU A 109 -9.06 -23.14 0.16
N ASN A 110 -9.02 -24.47 0.25
CA ASN A 110 -9.91 -25.23 1.13
C ASN A 110 -9.38 -25.34 2.58
N GLN A 111 -8.23 -24.75 2.89
CA GLN A 111 -7.63 -24.78 4.22
C GLN A 111 -7.60 -23.36 4.80
N ALA A 112 -8.13 -23.22 6.02
CA ALA A 112 -8.14 -21.99 6.81
C ALA A 112 -6.77 -21.65 7.41
N GLY A 113 -5.69 -22.01 6.73
CA GLY A 113 -4.32 -21.79 7.18
C GLY A 113 -3.42 -21.35 6.04
N ILE A 114 -2.59 -20.35 6.30
CA ILE A 114 -1.48 -20.00 5.41
C ILE A 114 -0.24 -20.76 5.91
N THR A 115 0.46 -21.42 4.99
CA THR A 115 1.73 -22.08 5.28
C THR A 115 2.84 -21.17 4.74
N GLY A 116 3.80 -20.80 5.58
CA GLY A 116 4.85 -19.84 5.25
C GLY A 116 6.02 -19.90 6.21
#